data_AF-A0AA88HF65-F1
#
_entry.id   AF-A0AA88HF65-F1
#
_cell.length_a   1.000
_cell.length_b   1.000
_cell.length_c   1.000
_cell.angle_alpha   90.00
_cell.angle_beta   90.00
_cell.angle_gamma   90.00
#
_symmetry.space_group_name_H-M   'P 1'
#
loop_
_entity.id
_entity.type
_entity.pdbx_description
1 polymer ?
#
loop_
_entity_poly.entity_id
_entity_poly.type
_entity_poly.pdbx_seq_one_letter_code
_entity_poly.pdbx_strand_id
1 'polypeptide(L)'
;MDKSDLGPEYQGKTFDWYQTVKAFLPDMLINDKGHIVTVASLAGLSGCNKLVDYCASKFAAVGFDESLRIELKVAGKNNIKTTVVCPYYVKTPLFEGASSKILPILEPEQVAAETINGILTNKEMVIIPGSCAVLAALKTMLNWKAVYAVLHVTGITASMDEFRGRKVPLKGD
;
A
#
# COMPACT_ATOMS: atom_id res chain seq x y z
N MET A 1 22.01 -0.27 -10.11
CA MET A 1 21.21 0.61 -9.26
C MET A 1 22.05 1.85 -9.08
N ASP A 2 21.77 2.88 -9.89
CA ASP A 2 22.49 4.14 -9.84
C ASP A 2 21.96 4.95 -8.65
N LYS A 3 22.82 5.74 -7.99
CA LYS A 3 22.41 6.61 -6.88
C LYS A 3 21.42 7.71 -7.35
N SER A 4 21.35 7.96 -8.66
CA SER A 4 20.41 8.91 -9.28
C SER A 4 18.97 8.40 -9.42
N ASP A 5 18.72 7.10 -9.22
CA ASP A 5 17.37 6.51 -9.30
C ASP A 5 16.56 6.71 -8.00
N LEU A 6 17.15 7.34 -6.98
CA LEU A 6 16.57 7.53 -5.66
C LEU A 6 16.02 8.95 -5.53
N GLY A 7 14.70 9.10 -5.71
CA GLY A 7 14.03 10.39 -5.53
C GLY A 7 13.94 10.78 -4.04
N PRO A 8 14.26 12.04 -3.67
CA PRO A 8 14.10 12.56 -2.29
C PRO A 8 12.64 12.60 -1.79
N GLU A 9 11.66 12.32 -2.66
CA GLU A 9 10.22 12.39 -2.39
C GLU A 9 9.66 11.29 -1.46
N TYR A 10 10.38 10.17 -1.30
CA TYR A 10 9.93 9.03 -0.48
C TYR A 10 10.49 9.02 0.94
N GLN A 11 11.60 9.73 1.19
CA GLN A 11 12.19 9.79 2.53
C GLN A 11 11.34 10.60 3.53
N GLY A 12 10.53 11.56 3.05
CA GLY A 12 9.69 12.41 3.91
C GLY A 12 8.32 11.83 4.29
N LYS A 13 7.72 10.98 3.44
CA LYS A 13 6.30 10.55 3.60
C LYS A 13 6.08 9.38 4.55
N THR A 14 7.14 8.66 4.92
CA THR A 14 7.08 7.41 5.69
C THR A 14 6.58 7.61 7.14
N PHE A 15 6.41 8.85 7.60
CA PHE A 15 5.96 9.15 8.97
C PHE A 15 4.74 10.08 9.06
N ASP A 16 4.18 10.55 7.94
CA ASP A 16 3.05 11.50 7.96
C ASP A 16 1.78 10.87 8.58
N TRP A 17 1.56 9.57 8.35
CA TRP A 17 0.47 8.84 9.00
C TRP A 17 0.62 8.78 10.51
N TYR A 18 1.85 8.65 11.02
CA TYR A 18 2.11 8.58 12.45
C TYR A 18 1.74 9.89 13.14
N GLN A 19 2.11 11.02 12.53
CA GLN A 19 1.77 12.34 13.06
C GLN A 19 0.27 12.60 13.07
N THR A 20 -0.42 12.19 12.01
CA THR A 20 -1.89 12.29 11.90
C THR A 20 -2.56 11.46 12.99
N VAL A 21 -2.18 10.19 13.15
CA VAL A 21 -2.73 9.32 14.20
C VAL A 21 -2.42 9.89 15.58
N LYS A 22 -1.19 10.34 15.84
CA LYS A 22 -0.81 10.95 17.13
C LYS A 22 -1.68 12.17 17.48
N ALA A 23 -2.11 12.93 16.49
CA ALA A 23 -2.97 14.10 16.69
C ALA A 23 -4.42 13.72 17.04
N PHE A 24 -5.01 12.71 16.38
CA PHE A 24 -6.44 12.39 16.52
C PHE A 24 -6.75 11.21 17.45
N LEU A 25 -5.81 10.29 17.64
CA LEU A 25 -6.00 9.08 18.45
C LEU A 25 -6.38 9.38 19.91
N PRO A 26 -5.81 10.39 20.60
CA PRO A 26 -6.21 10.72 21.97
C PRO A 26 -7.72 10.95 22.12
N ASP A 27 -8.33 11.72 21.22
CA ASP A 27 -9.77 11.99 21.25
C ASP A 27 -10.60 10.74 20.92
N MET A 28 -10.13 9.90 20.00
CA MET A 28 -10.77 8.61 19.73
C MET A 28 -10.74 7.69 20.96
N LEU A 29 -9.63 7.71 21.73
CA LEU A 29 -9.47 6.91 22.95
C LEU A 29 -10.37 7.39 24.09
N ILE A 30 -10.54 8.71 24.24
CA ILE A 30 -11.44 9.33 25.22
C ILE A 30 -12.89 8.95 24.91
N ASN A 31 -13.29 9.06 23.64
CA ASN A 31 -14.66 8.78 23.21
C ASN A 31 -14.93 7.28 22.96
N ASP A 32 -13.89 6.44 23.04
CA ASP A 32 -13.89 5.03 22.61
C ASP A 32 -14.62 4.83 21.27
N LYS A 33 -14.27 5.65 20.28
CA LYS A 33 -14.92 5.64 18.97
C LYS A 33 -14.03 6.27 17.92
N GLY A 34 -13.85 5.59 16.81
CA GLY A 34 -13.12 6.13 15.67
C GLY A 34 -12.85 5.08 14.61
N HIS A 35 -12.33 5.55 13.47
CA HIS A 35 -11.86 4.67 12.39
C HIS A 35 -10.63 5.29 11.75
N ILE A 36 -9.50 4.58 11.84
CA ILE A 36 -8.24 4.97 11.18
C ILE A 36 -8.13 4.17 9.88
N VAL A 37 -7.97 4.88 8.77
CA VAL A 37 -7.87 4.26 7.44
C VAL A 37 -6.50 4.53 6.84
N THR A 38 -5.73 3.48 6.65
CA THR A 38 -4.35 3.53 6.13
C THR A 38 -4.35 3.20 4.63
N VAL A 39 -4.09 4.20 3.78
CA VAL A 39 -4.03 4.00 2.33
C VAL A 39 -2.63 3.52 1.90
N ALA A 40 -2.48 2.21 1.78
CA ALA A 40 -1.25 1.54 1.40
C ALA A 40 -1.21 1.25 -0.13
N SER A 41 -0.88 0.01 -0.49
CA SER A 41 -0.81 -0.53 -1.86
C SER A 41 -0.56 -2.04 -1.78
N LEU A 42 -0.86 -2.79 -2.84
CA LEU A 42 -0.36 -4.16 -2.97
C LEU A 42 1.18 -4.24 -2.91
N ALA A 43 1.86 -3.13 -3.25
CA ALA A 43 3.30 -2.95 -3.04
C ALA A 43 3.74 -3.01 -1.57
N GLY A 44 2.81 -2.94 -0.60
CA GLY A 44 3.06 -3.14 0.83
C GLY A 44 2.94 -4.59 1.30
N LEU A 45 2.55 -5.49 0.40
CA LEU A 45 2.47 -6.94 0.63
C LEU A 45 3.45 -7.71 -0.28
N SER A 46 3.76 -7.14 -1.45
CA SER A 46 4.76 -7.68 -2.37
C SER A 46 5.66 -6.63 -2.99
N GLY A 47 6.93 -6.98 -3.18
CA GLY A 47 7.90 -6.09 -3.83
C GLY A 47 7.63 -6.01 -5.34
N CYS A 48 7.96 -4.87 -5.93
CA CYS A 48 7.86 -4.62 -7.35
C CYS A 48 9.20 -4.06 -7.87
N ASN A 49 9.56 -4.43 -9.09
CA ASN A 49 10.78 -3.93 -9.73
C ASN A 49 10.72 -2.39 -9.88
N LYS A 50 11.87 -1.72 -9.76
CA LYS A 50 12.04 -0.25 -9.85
C LYS A 50 11.29 0.60 -8.82
N LEU A 51 10.69 0.00 -7.79
CA LEU A 51 9.88 0.69 -6.77
C LEU A 51 10.33 0.36 -5.34
N VAL A 52 11.63 0.15 -5.11
CA VAL A 52 12.13 -0.40 -3.83
C VAL A 52 11.77 0.47 -2.61
N ASP A 53 11.89 1.79 -2.75
CA ASP A 53 11.57 2.81 -1.75
C ASP A 53 10.06 2.95 -1.55
N TYR A 54 9.30 3.00 -2.66
CA TYR A 54 7.85 3.00 -2.63
C TYR A 54 7.32 1.73 -1.94
N CYS A 55 7.79 0.55 -2.32
CA CYS A 55 7.48 -0.71 -1.65
C CYS A 55 7.81 -0.63 -0.16
N ALA A 56 9.03 -0.24 0.21
CA ALA A 56 9.41 -0.11 1.62
C ALA A 56 8.45 0.79 2.41
N SER A 57 8.06 1.95 1.86
CA SER A 57 7.09 2.85 2.49
C SER A 57 5.71 2.20 2.66
N LYS A 58 5.26 1.42 1.66
CA LYS A 58 3.95 0.74 1.72
C LYS A 58 3.95 -0.46 2.65
N PHE A 59 5.07 -1.19 2.76
CA PHE A 59 5.26 -2.22 3.79
C PHE A 59 5.22 -1.59 5.19
N ALA A 60 5.88 -0.44 5.39
CA ALA A 60 5.83 0.30 6.66
C ALA A 60 4.40 0.74 7.01
N ALA A 61 3.61 1.22 6.04
CA ALA A 61 2.21 1.57 6.26
C ALA A 61 1.35 0.37 6.70
N VAL A 62 1.51 -0.79 6.04
CA VAL A 62 0.81 -2.02 6.43
C VAL A 62 1.20 -2.46 7.84
N GLY A 63 2.51 -2.49 8.14
CA GLY A 63 3.00 -2.85 9.48
C GLY A 63 2.56 -1.87 10.57
N PHE A 64 2.48 -0.58 10.26
CA PHE A 64 1.95 0.44 11.17
C PHE A 64 0.49 0.16 11.53
N ASP A 65 -0.37 -0.06 10.52
CA ASP A 65 -1.78 -0.36 10.73
C ASP A 65 -2.00 -1.66 11.53
N GLU A 66 -1.21 -2.69 11.22
CA GLU A 66 -1.22 -3.96 11.93
C GLU A 66 -0.83 -3.79 13.41
N SER A 67 0.30 -3.11 13.68
CA SER A 67 0.77 -2.85 15.04
C SER A 67 -0.23 -2.03 15.83
N LEU A 68 -0.74 -0.94 15.26
CA LEU A 68 -1.74 -0.08 15.92
C LEU A 68 -3.03 -0.84 16.24
N ARG A 69 -3.51 -1.69 15.32
CA ARG A 69 -4.67 -2.54 15.55
C ARG A 69 -4.45 -3.46 16.76
N ILE A 70 -3.28 -4.09 16.85
CA ILE A 70 -2.94 -4.99 17.96
C ILE A 70 -2.93 -4.22 19.28
N GLU A 71 -2.29 -3.06 19.33
CA GLU A 71 -2.26 -2.20 20.52
C GLU A 71 -3.67 -1.82 21.00
N LEU A 72 -4.54 -1.39 20.09
CA LEU A 72 -5.93 -1.04 20.40
C LEU A 72 -6.72 -2.25 20.94
N LYS A 73 -6.57 -3.43 20.32
CA LYS A 73 -7.23 -4.67 20.77
C LYS A 73 -6.74 -5.08 22.16
N VAL A 74 -5.43 -5.06 22.41
CA VAL A 74 -4.85 -5.38 23.73
C VAL A 74 -5.30 -4.39 24.81
N ALA A 75 -5.46 -3.11 24.46
CA ALA A 75 -5.98 -2.08 25.36
C ALA A 75 -7.51 -2.14 25.56
N GLY A 76 -8.21 -3.10 24.96
CA GLY A 76 -9.67 -3.26 25.06
C GLY A 76 -10.49 -2.22 24.28
N LYS A 77 -9.85 -1.45 23.38
CA LYS A 77 -10.48 -0.37 22.59
C LYS A 77 -11.15 -0.91 21.33
N ASN A 78 -12.15 -1.77 21.53
CA ASN A 78 -12.82 -2.49 20.43
C ASN A 78 -13.67 -1.61 19.52
N ASN A 79 -13.97 -0.39 19.93
CA ASN A 79 -14.81 0.56 19.18
C ASN A 79 -14.00 1.54 18.31
N ILE A 80 -12.66 1.45 18.36
CA ILE A 80 -11.76 2.13 17.44
C ILE A 80 -11.34 1.12 16.37
N LYS A 81 -11.76 1.37 15.13
CA LYS A 81 -11.52 0.48 13.99
C LYS A 81 -10.29 0.90 13.21
N THR A 82 -9.65 -0.04 12.54
CA THR A 82 -8.54 0.22 11.62
C THR A 82 -8.75 -0.54 10.32
N THR A 83 -8.55 0.13 9.20
CA THR A 83 -8.62 -0.48 7.86
C THR A 83 -7.39 -0.10 7.05
N VAL A 84 -6.64 -1.08 6.56
CA VAL A 84 -5.60 -0.86 5.56
C VAL A 84 -6.10 -1.20 4.17
N VAL A 85 -5.87 -0.28 3.22
CA VAL A 85 -6.30 -0.41 1.82
C VAL A 85 -5.08 -0.67 0.95
N CYS A 86 -5.09 -1.77 0.22
CA CYS A 86 -3.99 -2.25 -0.61
C CYS A 86 -4.44 -2.43 -2.07
N PRO A 87 -4.58 -1.34 -2.84
CA PRO A 87 -4.89 -1.42 -4.26
C PRO A 87 -3.69 -1.89 -5.09
N TYR A 88 -3.99 -2.57 -6.19
CA TYR A 88 -3.09 -2.83 -7.30
C TYR A 88 -2.81 -1.54 -8.11
N TYR A 89 -2.27 -1.65 -9.32
CA TYR A 89 -2.06 -0.47 -10.17
C TYR A 89 -3.36 0.28 -10.41
N VAL A 90 -3.34 1.58 -10.14
CA VAL A 90 -4.47 2.50 -10.34
C VAL A 90 -4.09 3.50 -11.42
N LYS A 91 -5.01 3.72 -12.37
CA LYS A 91 -4.83 4.64 -13.49
C LYS A 91 -4.79 6.10 -13.01
N THR A 92 -3.60 6.51 -12.60
CA THR A 92 -3.31 7.85 -12.09
C THR A 92 -1.99 8.32 -12.68
N PRO A 93 -1.71 9.64 -12.68
CA PRO A 93 -0.40 10.15 -13.11
C PRO A 93 0.79 9.56 -12.34
N LEU A 94 0.55 8.97 -11.17
CA LEU A 94 1.61 8.32 -10.38
C LEU A 94 2.11 7.02 -11.00
N PHE A 95 1.28 6.31 -11.77
CA PHE A 95 1.60 5.01 -12.37
C PHE A 95 1.51 5.04 -13.91
N GLU A 96 1.74 6.22 -14.49
CA GLU A 96 1.78 6.36 -15.94
C GLU A 96 2.93 5.51 -16.53
N GLY A 97 2.62 4.70 -17.53
CA GLY A 97 3.55 3.73 -18.12
C GLY A 97 3.69 2.41 -17.35
N ALA A 98 2.97 2.21 -16.24
CA ALA A 98 2.83 0.88 -15.64
C ALA A 98 1.94 0.00 -16.52
N SER A 99 2.33 -1.26 -16.71
CA SER A 99 1.57 -2.24 -17.48
C SER A 99 1.36 -3.52 -16.66
N SER A 100 0.26 -4.24 -16.92
CA SER A 100 0.05 -5.55 -16.33
C SER A 100 -0.51 -6.51 -17.35
N LYS A 101 0.05 -7.72 -17.39
CA LYS A 101 -0.36 -8.80 -18.31
C LYS A 101 -1.38 -9.76 -17.69
N ILE A 102 -1.59 -9.66 -16.37
CA ILE A 102 -2.35 -10.66 -15.60
C ILE A 102 -3.66 -10.08 -15.10
N LEU A 103 -3.62 -8.81 -14.65
CA LEU A 103 -4.76 -8.13 -14.04
C LEU A 103 -4.94 -6.75 -14.67
N PRO A 104 -6.19 -6.31 -14.88
CA PRO A 104 -6.44 -4.98 -15.40
C PRO A 104 -5.96 -3.90 -14.43
N ILE A 105 -5.53 -2.76 -14.98
CA ILE A 105 -5.28 -1.55 -14.20
C ILE A 105 -6.64 -1.03 -13.70
N LEU A 106 -6.69 -0.65 -12.43
CA LEU A 106 -7.90 -0.22 -11.75
C LEU A 106 -8.21 1.24 -12.08
N GLU A 107 -9.51 1.55 -12.23
CA GLU A 107 -9.98 2.94 -12.29
C GLU A 107 -10.08 3.51 -10.86
N PRO A 108 -9.75 4.80 -10.66
CA PRO A 108 -9.78 5.44 -9.34
C PRO A 108 -11.14 5.33 -8.62
N GLU A 109 -12.23 5.43 -9.38
CA GLU A 109 -13.60 5.35 -8.88
C GLU A 109 -13.91 3.96 -8.30
N GLN A 110 -13.39 2.91 -8.93
CA GLN A 110 -13.51 1.54 -8.41
C GLN A 110 -12.78 1.40 -7.07
N VAL A 111 -11.54 1.93 -7.00
CA VAL A 111 -10.73 1.87 -5.77
C VAL A 111 -11.42 2.64 -4.64
N ALA A 112 -11.97 3.82 -4.94
CA ALA A 112 -12.72 4.61 -3.97
C ALA A 112 -13.96 3.86 -3.48
N ALA A 113 -14.76 3.29 -4.39
CA ALA A 113 -15.96 2.54 -4.03
C ALA A 113 -15.66 1.33 -3.12
N GLU A 114 -14.63 0.54 -3.46
CA GLU A 114 -14.23 -0.61 -2.64
C GLU A 114 -13.63 -0.17 -1.29
N THR A 115 -12.91 0.94 -1.26
CA THR A 115 -12.39 1.54 -0.02
C THR A 115 -13.54 1.94 0.91
N ILE A 116 -14.52 2.70 0.41
CA ILE A 116 -15.69 3.12 1.19
C ILE A 116 -16.46 1.90 1.68
N ASN A 117 -16.69 0.90 0.82
CA ASN A 117 -17.35 -0.33 1.24
C ASN A 117 -16.57 -1.04 2.37
N GLY A 118 -15.25 -1.10 2.28
CA GLY A 118 -14.39 -1.66 3.32
C GLY A 118 -14.47 -0.91 4.65
N ILE A 119 -14.50 0.43 4.60
CA ILE A 119 -14.70 1.29 5.77
C ILE A 119 -16.07 1.01 6.40
N LEU A 120 -17.15 1.07 5.61
CA LEU A 120 -18.52 0.86 6.08
C LEU A 120 -18.76 -0.53 6.66
N THR A 121 -18.00 -1.53 6.20
CA THR A 121 -18.06 -2.91 6.68
C THR A 121 -16.99 -3.26 7.73
N ASN A 122 -16.23 -2.26 8.21
CA ASN A 122 -15.16 -2.41 9.20
C ASN A 122 -14.11 -3.48 8.84
N LYS A 123 -13.82 -3.69 7.55
CA LYS A 123 -12.81 -4.66 7.12
C LYS A 123 -11.43 -4.22 7.59
N GLU A 124 -10.68 -5.10 8.23
CA GLU A 124 -9.30 -4.81 8.63
C GLU A 124 -8.38 -4.57 7.42
N MET A 125 -8.56 -5.35 6.35
CA MET A 125 -7.75 -5.25 5.15
C MET A 125 -8.62 -5.29 3.90
N VAL A 126 -8.41 -4.33 3.00
CA VAL A 126 -9.11 -4.20 1.72
C VAL A 126 -8.07 -4.32 0.61
N ILE A 127 -8.01 -5.49 -0.03
CA ILE A 127 -7.13 -5.73 -1.18
C ILE A 127 -7.95 -5.57 -2.46
N ILE A 128 -7.46 -4.77 -3.42
CA ILE A 128 -8.19 -4.44 -4.64
C ILE A 128 -7.28 -4.76 -5.85
N PRO A 129 -7.66 -5.65 -6.78
CA PRO A 129 -8.82 -6.54 -6.69
C PRO A 129 -8.62 -7.62 -5.62
N GLY A 130 -9.71 -8.09 -5.01
CA GLY A 130 -9.66 -9.09 -3.92
C GLY A 130 -8.96 -10.40 -4.28
N SER A 131 -8.87 -10.75 -5.57
CA SER A 131 -8.10 -11.91 -6.05
C SER A 131 -6.61 -11.85 -5.71
N CYS A 132 -6.04 -10.64 -5.55
CA CYS A 132 -4.65 -10.46 -5.14
C CYS A 132 -4.38 -10.92 -3.70
N ALA A 133 -5.40 -11.09 -2.86
CA ALA A 133 -5.25 -11.58 -1.49
C ALA A 133 -4.65 -13.00 -1.47
N VAL A 134 -5.10 -13.86 -2.39
CA VAL A 134 -4.58 -15.23 -2.53
C VAL A 134 -3.11 -15.21 -2.92
N LEU A 135 -2.71 -14.33 -3.85
CA LEU A 135 -1.32 -14.20 -4.26
C LEU A 135 -0.42 -13.69 -3.12
N ALA A 136 -0.90 -12.71 -2.37
CA ALA A 136 -0.20 -12.17 -1.21
C ALA A 136 0.00 -13.26 -0.13
N ALA A 137 -1.01 -14.09 0.13
CA ALA A 137 -0.93 -15.21 1.06
C ALA A 137 -0.01 -16.33 0.55
N LEU A 138 -0.13 -16.76 -0.72
CA LEU A 138 0.70 -17.83 -1.28
C LEU A 138 2.20 -17.49 -1.25
N LYS A 139 2.55 -16.22 -1.47
CA LYS A 139 3.95 -15.75 -1.40
C LYS A 139 4.60 -16.09 -0.06
N THR A 140 3.89 -16.04 1.06
CA THR A 140 4.48 -16.28 2.39
C THR A 140 4.86 -17.74 2.61
N MET A 141 4.27 -18.66 1.85
CA MET A 141 4.54 -20.11 1.93
C MET A 141 5.61 -20.58 0.93
N LEU A 142 5.92 -19.80 -0.09
CA LEU A 142 6.87 -20.16 -1.15
C LEU A 142 8.29 -19.69 -0.84
N ASN A 143 9.29 -20.48 -1.23
CA ASN A 143 10.68 -20.01 -1.21
C ASN A 143 10.91 -18.91 -2.27
N TRP A 144 11.92 -18.06 -2.07
CA TRP A 144 12.17 -16.91 -2.95
C TRP A 144 12.36 -17.30 -4.43
N LYS A 145 12.98 -18.45 -4.72
CA LYS A 145 13.17 -18.91 -6.10
C LYS A 145 11.83 -19.20 -6.79
N ALA A 146 10.90 -19.84 -6.09
CA ALA A 146 9.56 -20.10 -6.59
C ALA A 146 8.77 -18.79 -6.76
N VAL A 147 8.84 -17.87 -5.79
CA VAL A 147 8.22 -16.54 -5.90
C VAL A 147 8.75 -15.81 -7.13
N TYR A 148 10.06 -15.75 -7.31
CA TYR A 148 10.69 -15.10 -8.46
C TYR A 148 10.25 -15.75 -9.79
N ALA A 149 10.20 -17.09 -9.87
CA ALA A 149 9.74 -17.79 -11.06
C ALA A 149 8.29 -17.43 -11.42
N VAL A 150 7.39 -17.37 -10.44
CA VAL A 150 5.99 -16.94 -10.64
C VAL A 150 5.95 -15.48 -11.12
N LEU A 151 6.66 -14.57 -10.47
CA LEU A 151 6.70 -13.16 -10.88
C LEU A 151 7.25 -12.97 -12.30
N HIS A 152 8.24 -13.77 -12.68
CA HIS A 152 8.85 -13.71 -14.00
C HIS A 152 7.93 -14.26 -15.09
N VAL A 153 7.39 -15.47 -14.90
CA VAL A 153 6.48 -16.13 -15.87
C VAL A 153 5.22 -15.30 -16.11
N THR A 154 4.71 -14.68 -15.04
CA THR A 154 3.49 -13.87 -15.12
C THR A 154 3.76 -12.44 -15.63
N GLY A 155 5.03 -12.08 -15.82
CA GLY A 155 5.43 -10.78 -16.40
C GLY A 155 5.42 -9.61 -15.42
N ILE A 156 5.20 -9.83 -14.12
CA ILE A 156 5.26 -8.78 -13.09
C ILE A 156 6.66 -8.18 -12.99
N THR A 157 7.72 -8.93 -13.30
CA THR A 157 9.08 -8.38 -13.30
C THR A 157 9.29 -7.26 -14.31
N ALA A 158 8.49 -7.24 -15.38
CA ALA A 158 8.53 -6.26 -16.48
C ALA A 158 7.40 -5.21 -16.41
N SER A 159 6.51 -5.28 -15.42
CA SER A 159 5.33 -4.39 -15.33
C SER A 159 5.68 -2.91 -15.21
N MET A 160 6.89 -2.60 -14.75
CA MET A 160 7.41 -1.25 -14.56
C MET A 160 8.49 -0.88 -15.60
N ASP A 161 8.61 -1.62 -16.71
CA ASP A 161 9.69 -1.37 -17.68
C ASP A 161 9.56 0.00 -18.35
N GLU A 162 8.33 0.39 -18.70
CA GLU A 162 8.01 1.69 -19.30
C GLU A 162 7.64 2.76 -18.26
N PHE A 163 7.73 2.44 -16.96
CA PHE A 163 7.45 3.38 -15.89
C PHE A 163 8.46 4.53 -15.89
N ARG A 164 7.96 5.76 -15.97
CA ARG A 164 8.80 6.97 -16.04
C ARG A 164 8.88 7.76 -14.74
N GLY A 165 8.02 7.46 -13.76
CA GLY A 165 7.90 8.24 -12.52
C GLY A 165 7.48 9.69 -12.77
N ARG A 166 7.27 10.44 -11.69
CA ARG A 166 6.99 11.88 -11.80
C ARG A 166 8.32 12.63 -11.93
N LYS A 167 8.53 13.39 -13.01
CA LYS A 167 9.66 14.33 -13.09
C LYS A 167 9.39 15.48 -12.12
N VAL A 168 10.11 15.52 -11.00
CA VAL A 168 10.13 16.71 -10.14
C VAL A 168 11.05 17.73 -10.83
N PRO A 169 10.56 18.93 -11.20
CA PRO A 169 11.45 19.97 -11.66
C PRO A 169 12.47 20.26 -10.56
N LEU A 170 13.76 20.13 -10.86
CA LEU A 170 14.79 20.61 -9.96
C LEU A 170 14.55 22.11 -9.77
N LYS A 171 14.47 22.55 -8.53
CA LYS A 171 14.26 23.97 -8.22
C LYS A 171 15.54 24.72 -8.60
N GLY A 172 15.61 25.21 -9.84
CA GLY A 172 16.73 26.03 -10.33
C GLY A 172 17.13 25.90 -11.80
N ASP A 173 16.19 25.78 -12.73
CA ASP A 173 16.40 26.09 -14.16
C ASP A 173 15.61 27.35 -14.53
#